data_AF-A0A6J8EYE4-F1
#
_entry.id   AF-A0A6J8EYE4-F1
#
_cell.length_a   1.000
_cell.length_b   1.000
_cell.length_c   1.000
_cell.angle_alpha   90.00
_cell.angle_beta   90.00
_cell.angle_gamma   90.00
#
_symmetry.space_group_name_H-M   'P 1'
#
loop_
_entity.id
_entity.type
_entity.pdbx_description
1 polymer ?
#
loop_
_entity_poly.entity_id
_entity_poly.type
_entity_poly.pdbx_seq_one_letter_code
_entity_poly.pdbx_strand_id
1 'polypeptide(L)'
;MSTMPYVTSRADAVELARTGEFAFMTDISQLQFIQLQDCEAFALAQEVFNQAGLGFVMPENAPYKEAFNLNIMKMHEAGMTERWKDKWWSKINTCSTVSRTGGANPLGMDSIAGVFLVYVCVVGVAIITFLLNLFWQRCIFKRYKLYLTPIKKQMSGRSMANRETTDIKNKCP
;
A
#
# COMPACT_ATOMS: atom_id res chain seq x y z
N MET A 1 -22.65 10.35 -20.59
CA MET A 1 -23.37 11.05 -19.50
C MET A 1 -24.32 10.02 -18.91
N SER A 2 -23.93 9.32 -17.84
CA SER A 2 -24.80 8.30 -17.23
C SER A 2 -26.02 8.99 -16.62
N THR A 3 -27.20 8.58 -17.06
CA THR A 3 -28.47 8.99 -16.45
C THR A 3 -28.56 8.41 -15.05
N MET A 4 -28.86 9.23 -14.04
CA MET A 4 -29.06 8.74 -12.66
C MET A 4 -30.27 7.80 -12.60
N PRO A 5 -30.08 6.53 -12.16
CA PRO A 5 -31.19 5.61 -11.97
C PRO A 5 -32.05 6.04 -10.77
N TYR A 6 -33.37 5.95 -10.89
CA TYR A 6 -34.27 6.18 -9.77
C TYR A 6 -34.27 4.96 -8.85
N VAL A 7 -34.09 5.19 -7.55
CA VAL A 7 -33.99 4.15 -6.54
C VAL A 7 -35.11 4.30 -5.53
N THR A 8 -35.85 3.23 -5.27
CA THR A 8 -36.97 3.20 -4.32
C THR A 8 -36.59 2.60 -2.97
N SER A 9 -35.64 1.66 -2.96
CA SER A 9 -35.21 0.92 -1.78
C SER A 9 -33.77 1.25 -1.38
N ARG A 10 -33.50 1.22 -0.08
CA ARG A 10 -32.13 1.38 0.46
C ARG A 10 -31.20 0.27 -0.03
N ALA A 11 -31.69 -0.95 -0.18
CA ALA A 11 -30.86 -2.08 -0.61
C ALA A 11 -30.30 -1.84 -2.01
N ASP A 12 -31.18 -1.47 -2.95
CA ASP A 12 -30.82 -1.14 -4.33
C ASP A 12 -29.81 0.02 -4.38
N ALA A 13 -29.96 1.03 -3.52
CA ALA A 13 -29.02 2.15 -3.43
C ALA A 13 -27.62 1.71 -2.98
N VAL A 14 -27.55 0.78 -2.03
CA VAL A 14 -26.28 0.21 -1.55
C VAL A 14 -25.60 -0.62 -2.64
N GLU A 15 -26.36 -1.41 -3.39
CA GLU A 15 -25.82 -2.19 -4.51
C GLU A 15 -25.29 -1.30 -5.64
N LEU A 16 -26.03 -0.24 -5.99
CA LEU A 16 -25.59 0.77 -6.97
C LEU A 16 -24.33 1.50 -6.50
N ALA A 17 -24.23 1.85 -5.22
CA ALA A 17 -23.03 2.48 -4.68
C ALA A 17 -21.81 1.54 -4.69
N ARG A 18 -22.04 0.22 -4.60
CA ARG A 18 -20.98 -0.79 -4.67
C ARG A 18 -20.31 -0.88 -6.04
N THR A 19 -20.93 -0.35 -7.10
CA THR A 19 -20.28 -0.31 -8.43
C THR A 19 -19.15 0.71 -8.50
N GLY A 20 -19.10 1.67 -7.57
CA GLY A 20 -18.09 2.74 -7.52
C GLY A 20 -18.38 3.93 -8.44
N GLU A 21 -19.41 3.85 -9.28
CA GLU A 21 -19.81 4.95 -10.20
C GLU A 21 -20.80 5.93 -9.57
N PHE A 22 -21.48 5.51 -8.50
CA PHE A 22 -22.53 6.27 -7.84
C PHE A 22 -22.21 6.46 -6.35
N ALA A 23 -22.64 7.59 -5.81
CA ALA A 23 -22.66 7.86 -4.37
C ALA A 23 -24.10 8.07 -3.93
N PHE A 24 -24.43 7.62 -2.72
CA PHE A 24 -25.73 7.85 -2.10
C PHE A 24 -25.55 8.56 -0.76
N MET A 25 -26.56 9.31 -0.36
CA MET A 25 -26.58 10.05 0.89
C MET A 25 -27.81 9.61 1.68
N THR A 26 -27.61 9.28 2.96
CA THR A 26 -28.67 8.98 3.92
C THR A 26 -28.20 9.44 5.31
N ASP A 27 -29.00 9.19 6.34
CA ASP A 27 -28.64 9.46 7.72
C ASP A 27 -27.30 8.80 8.12
N ILE A 28 -26.49 9.52 8.89
CA ILE A 28 -25.15 9.09 9.28
C ILE A 28 -25.17 7.77 10.07
N SER A 29 -26.19 7.51 10.89
CA SER A 29 -26.28 6.27 11.67
C SER A 29 -26.46 5.04 10.76
N GLN A 30 -27.22 5.19 9.67
CA GLN A 30 -27.38 4.14 8.67
C GLN A 30 -26.09 3.92 7.88
N LEU A 31 -25.41 5.00 7.49
CA LEU A 31 -24.13 4.93 6.79
C LEU A 31 -23.05 4.26 7.63
N GLN A 32 -22.93 4.63 8.92
CA GLN A 32 -22.01 3.99 9.86
C GLN A 32 -22.33 2.50 10.03
N PHE A 33 -23.60 2.13 10.08
CA PHE A 33 -24.03 0.73 10.16
C PHE A 33 -23.62 -0.06 8.90
N ILE A 34 -23.88 0.48 7.70
CA ILE A 34 -23.49 -0.16 6.43
C ILE A 34 -21.96 -0.32 6.36
N GLN A 35 -21.22 0.74 6.72
CA GLN A 35 -19.76 0.70 6.72
C GLN A 35 -19.21 -0.36 7.69
N LEU A 36 -19.84 -0.57 8.85
CA LEU A 36 -19.41 -1.61 9.79
C LEU A 36 -19.63 -3.03 9.25
N GLN A 37 -20.62 -3.22 8.36
CA GLN A 37 -20.84 -4.51 7.71
C GLN A 37 -19.80 -4.77 6.61
N ASP A 38 -19.52 -3.76 5.78
CA ASP A 38 -18.61 -3.86 4.63
C ASP A 38 -17.57 -2.71 4.62
N CYS A 39 -16.48 -2.85 5.37
CA CYS A 39 -15.49 -1.77 5.52
C CYS A 39 -14.64 -1.48 4.28
N GLU A 40 -14.42 -2.45 3.41
CA GLU A 40 -13.59 -2.26 2.22
C GLU A 40 -14.39 -1.62 1.08
N ALA A 41 -15.71 -1.80 1.07
CA ALA A 41 -16.56 -1.35 -0.03
C ALA A 41 -17.00 0.11 0.10
N PHE A 42 -17.12 0.63 1.32
CA PHE A 42 -17.72 1.94 1.56
C PHE A 42 -16.80 2.89 2.35
N ALA A 43 -16.52 4.05 1.76
CA ALA A 43 -15.91 5.18 2.43
C ALA A 43 -17.00 6.19 2.85
N LEU A 44 -16.90 6.71 4.08
CA LEU A 44 -17.78 7.76 4.55
C LEU A 44 -17.19 9.13 4.30
N ALA A 45 -18.01 10.06 3.81
CA ALA A 45 -17.65 11.47 3.77
C ALA A 45 -17.50 12.01 5.19
N GLN A 46 -16.49 12.86 5.40
CA GLN A 46 -16.18 13.41 6.72
C GLN A 46 -17.10 14.56 7.10
N GLU A 47 -17.69 15.24 6.11
CA GLU A 47 -18.61 16.34 6.34
C GLU A 47 -20.06 15.88 6.47
N VAL A 48 -20.73 16.40 7.49
CA VAL A 48 -22.14 16.15 7.76
C VAL A 48 -22.93 17.38 7.31
N PHE A 49 -23.73 17.23 6.26
CA PHE A 49 -24.51 18.33 5.68
C PHE A 49 -25.64 18.82 6.59
N ASN A 50 -26.21 17.96 7.44
CA ASN A 50 -27.30 18.31 8.33
C ASN A 50 -27.27 17.44 9.58
N GLN A 51 -27.29 18.07 10.76
CA GLN A 51 -27.38 17.38 12.04
C GLN A 51 -28.82 17.48 12.55
N ALA A 52 -29.60 16.42 12.34
CA ALA A 52 -30.93 16.27 12.90
C ALA A 52 -30.91 15.24 14.03
N GLY A 53 -31.61 15.54 15.13
CA GLY A 53 -31.81 14.60 16.23
C GLY A 53 -33.03 13.71 16.00
N LEU A 54 -32.98 12.47 16.50
CA LEU A 54 -34.13 11.57 16.56
C LEU A 54 -34.93 11.83 17.85
N GLY A 55 -36.25 11.79 17.76
CA GLY A 55 -37.16 12.02 18.89
C GLY A 55 -38.34 11.05 18.89
N PHE A 56 -38.92 10.83 20.07
CA PHE A 56 -40.16 10.07 20.21
C PHE A 56 -41.36 10.99 20.02
N VAL A 57 -42.30 10.59 19.18
CA VAL A 57 -43.52 11.36 18.90
C VAL A 57 -44.62 10.94 19.87
N MET A 58 -45.27 11.92 20.48
CA MET A 58 -46.39 11.72 21.42
C MET A 58 -47.52 12.70 21.10
N PRO A 59 -48.78 12.35 21.42
CA PRO A 59 -49.89 13.30 21.38
C PRO A 59 -49.59 14.55 22.22
N GLU A 60 -50.07 15.71 21.76
CA GLU A 60 -49.72 17.02 22.35
C GLU A 60 -49.99 17.09 23.86
N ASN A 61 -51.13 16.53 24.30
CA ASN A 61 -51.62 16.58 25.67
C ASN A 61 -51.43 15.25 26.43
N ALA A 62 -50.41 14.48 26.09
CA ALA A 62 -50.13 13.22 26.80
C ALA A 62 -49.70 13.48 28.26
N PRO A 63 -50.42 12.94 29.28
CA PRO A 63 -50.13 13.20 30.70
C PRO A 63 -48.79 12.65 31.19
N TYR A 64 -48.19 11.72 30.44
CA TYR A 64 -46.89 11.10 30.74
C TYR A 64 -45.71 11.76 30.02
N LYS A 65 -45.94 12.77 29.17
CA LYS A 65 -44.91 13.40 28.33
C LYS A 65 -43.73 13.93 29.16
N GLU A 66 -44.03 14.65 30.24
CA GLU A 66 -43.01 15.25 31.10
C GLU A 66 -42.21 14.20 31.85
N ALA A 67 -42.89 13.23 32.47
CA ALA A 67 -42.24 12.13 33.17
C ALA A 67 -41.36 11.29 32.23
N PHE A 68 -41.80 11.04 31.00
CA PHE A 68 -41.03 10.29 30.01
C PHE A 68 -39.77 11.04 29.57
N ASN A 69 -39.89 12.33 29.28
CA ASN A 69 -38.75 13.17 28.90
C ASN A 69 -37.69 13.22 30.02
N LEU A 70 -38.11 13.39 31.28
CA LEU A 70 -37.21 13.37 32.43
C LEU A 70 -36.46 12.03 32.57
N ASN A 71 -37.16 10.92 32.36
CA ASN A 71 -36.52 9.60 32.43
C ASN A 71 -35.54 9.37 31.28
N ILE A 72 -35.82 9.85 30.06
CA ILE A 72 -34.86 9.80 28.95
C ILE A 72 -33.61 10.61 29.26
N MET A 73 -33.76 11.82 29.80
CA MET A 73 -32.60 12.64 30.17
C MET A 73 -31.74 11.93 31.21
N LYS A 74 -32.34 11.34 32.25
CA LYS A 74 -31.62 10.53 33.24
C LYS A 74 -30.91 9.32 32.62
N MET A 75 -31.55 8.63 31.66
CA MET A 75 -30.91 7.51 30.95
C MET A 75 -29.72 7.96 30.10
N HIS A 76 -29.81 9.15 29.48
CA HIS A 76 -28.73 9.75 28.72
C HIS A 76 -27.56 10.17 29.61
N GLU A 77 -27.83 10.87 30.72
CA GLU A 77 -26.84 11.26 31.73
C GLU A 77 -26.15 10.05 32.37
N ALA A 78 -26.90 8.95 32.58
CA ALA A 78 -26.36 7.69 33.07
C ALA A 78 -25.54 6.91 32.03
N GLY A 79 -25.44 7.40 30.78
CA GLY A 79 -24.70 6.76 29.69
C GLY A 79 -25.35 5.47 29.18
N MET A 80 -26.63 5.22 29.47
CA MET A 80 -27.29 3.99 29.05
C MET A 80 -27.43 3.91 27.52
N THR A 81 -27.68 5.05 26.86
CA THR A 81 -27.78 5.13 25.40
C THR A 81 -26.50 4.69 24.70
N GLU A 82 -25.34 5.06 25.24
CA GLU A 82 -24.04 4.65 24.69
C GLU A 82 -23.84 3.13 24.83
N ARG A 83 -24.15 2.58 26.01
CA ARG A 83 -24.11 1.12 26.22
C ARG A 83 -25.03 0.36 25.27
N TRP A 84 -26.19 0.92 24.96
CA TRP A 84 -27.12 0.31 24.01
C TRP A 84 -26.60 0.40 22.59
N LYS A 85 -26.07 1.56 22.18
CA LYS A 85 -25.40 1.73 20.89
C LYS A 85 -24.31 0.68 20.73
N ASP A 86 -23.43 0.56 21.70
CA ASP A 86 -22.34 -0.41 21.67
C ASP A 86 -22.87 -1.83 21.64
N LYS A 87 -23.89 -2.18 22.44
CA LYS A 87 -24.48 -3.53 22.42
C LYS A 87 -25.04 -3.93 21.06
N TRP A 88 -25.69 -3.00 20.35
CA TRP A 88 -26.35 -3.27 19.07
C TRP A 88 -25.40 -3.13 17.86
N TRP A 89 -24.46 -2.18 17.90
CA TRP A 89 -23.49 -1.99 16.82
C TRP A 89 -22.22 -2.85 17.00
N SER A 90 -21.83 -3.22 18.23
CA SER A 90 -20.57 -3.96 18.47
C SER A 90 -20.56 -5.38 17.93
N LYS A 91 -21.73 -6.02 17.77
CA LYS A 91 -21.81 -7.38 17.21
C LYS A 91 -21.48 -7.45 15.72
N ILE A 92 -21.44 -6.29 15.05
CA ILE A 92 -21.21 -6.13 13.62
C ILE A 92 -19.78 -5.65 13.36
N ASN A 93 -18.93 -5.59 14.39
CA ASN A 93 -17.52 -5.24 14.26
C ASN A 93 -16.71 -6.39 13.63
N THR A 94 -17.08 -6.86 12.44
CA THR A 94 -16.27 -7.78 11.61
C THR A 94 -15.11 -7.04 10.97
N CYS A 95 -15.21 -5.72 10.84
CA CYS A 95 -14.07 -4.89 10.54
C CYS A 95 -13.09 -4.91 11.71
N SER A 96 -12.08 -5.76 11.60
CA SER A 96 -10.85 -5.60 12.36
C SER A 96 -10.47 -4.13 12.33
N THR A 97 -10.15 -3.57 13.50
CA THR A 97 -9.69 -2.21 13.71
C THR A 97 -8.40 -1.95 12.93
N VAL A 98 -8.50 -1.86 11.61
CA VAL A 98 -7.44 -1.49 10.69
C VAL A 98 -7.84 -0.11 10.17
N SER A 99 -7.27 0.90 10.82
CA SER A 99 -7.23 2.30 10.35
C SER A 99 -8.57 3.03 10.20
N ARG A 100 -9.30 3.26 11.30
CA ARG A 100 -10.36 4.30 11.35
C ARG A 100 -9.87 5.66 11.84
N THR A 101 -8.59 5.99 11.65
CA THR A 101 -8.03 7.29 12.04
C THR A 101 -7.02 7.77 11.02
N GLY A 102 -7.45 8.12 9.80
CA GLY A 102 -6.65 8.91 8.83
C GLY A 102 -5.18 8.48 8.70
N GLY A 103 -4.90 7.20 8.94
CA GLY A 103 -3.57 6.68 9.15
C GLY A 103 -3.14 6.14 7.81
N ALA A 104 -2.11 6.75 7.24
CA ALA A 104 -1.53 6.38 5.96
C ALA A 104 -1.62 4.87 5.75
N ASN A 105 -2.24 4.47 4.63
CA ASN A 105 -2.32 3.07 4.23
C ASN A 105 -0.90 2.49 4.36
N PRO A 106 -0.68 1.42 5.14
CA PRO A 106 0.65 0.88 5.31
C PRO A 106 1.18 0.59 3.91
N LEU A 107 2.31 1.18 3.54
CA LEU A 107 2.87 1.01 2.20
C LEU A 107 3.11 -0.49 1.99
N GLY A 108 2.24 -1.10 1.18
CA GLY A 108 2.30 -2.52 0.89
C GLY A 108 3.62 -2.85 0.19
N MET A 109 3.99 -4.13 0.22
CA MET A 109 5.19 -4.63 -0.47
C MET A 109 5.21 -4.22 -1.97
N ASP A 110 4.05 -3.99 -2.57
CA ASP A 110 3.88 -3.49 -3.93
C ASP A 110 4.53 -2.12 -4.17
N SER A 111 4.50 -1.21 -3.18
CA SER A 111 5.14 0.11 -3.30
C SER A 111 6.68 0.04 -3.24
N ILE A 112 7.23 -0.98 -2.56
CA ILE A 112 8.68 -1.18 -2.37
C ILE A 112 9.25 -2.12 -3.46
N ALA A 113 8.40 -2.80 -4.24
CA ALA A 113 8.82 -3.68 -5.33
C ALA A 113 9.76 -2.99 -6.35
N GLY A 114 9.59 -1.68 -6.56
CA GLY A 114 10.44 -0.89 -7.46
C GLY A 114 11.93 -0.87 -7.06
N VAL A 115 12.26 -0.76 -5.77
CA VAL A 115 13.66 -0.72 -5.33
C VAL A 115 14.33 -2.08 -5.45
N PHE A 116 13.59 -3.17 -5.21
CA PHE A 116 14.10 -4.53 -5.40
C PHE A 116 14.42 -4.81 -6.87
N LEU A 117 13.60 -4.32 -7.79
CA LEU A 117 13.83 -4.50 -9.23
C LEU A 117 15.11 -3.77 -9.69
N VAL A 118 15.32 -2.53 -9.24
CA VAL A 118 16.55 -1.79 -9.55
C VAL A 118 17.78 -2.50 -8.99
N TYR A 119 17.70 -3.02 -7.76
CA TYR A 119 18.79 -3.78 -7.15
C TYR A 119 19.18 -5.02 -7.96
N VAL A 120 18.20 -5.82 -8.41
CA VAL A 120 18.45 -7.01 -9.25
C VAL A 120 19.11 -6.64 -10.58
N CYS A 121 18.69 -5.54 -11.21
CA CYS A 121 19.30 -5.06 -12.45
C CYS A 121 20.77 -4.67 -12.25
N VAL A 122 21.10 -3.96 -11.18
CA VAL A 122 22.47 -3.54 -10.86
C VAL A 122 23.37 -4.75 -10.62
N VAL A 123 22.91 -5.72 -9.82
CA VAL A 123 23.65 -6.97 -9.56
C VAL A 123 23.84 -7.76 -10.85
N GLY A 124 22.82 -7.83 -11.71
CA GLY A 124 22.91 -8.49 -13.02
C GLY A 124 23.98 -7.88 -13.93
N VAL A 125 24.01 -6.54 -14.06
CA VAL A 125 25.02 -5.84 -14.87
C VAL A 125 26.42 -6.02 -14.29
N ALA A 126 26.58 -6.01 -12.97
CA ALA A 126 27.86 -6.28 -12.31
C ALA A 126 28.38 -7.70 -12.62
N ILE A 127 27.51 -8.71 -12.60
CA ILE A 127 27.88 -10.09 -12.95
C ILE A 127 28.25 -10.20 -14.44
N ILE A 128 27.48 -9.58 -15.34
CA ILE A 128 27.75 -9.64 -16.79
C ILE A 128 29.09 -9.00 -17.12
N THR A 129 29.35 -7.79 -16.59
CA THR A 129 30.62 -7.09 -16.79
C THR A 129 31.82 -7.88 -16.24
N PHE A 130 31.65 -8.52 -15.07
CA PHE A 130 32.66 -9.41 -14.50
C PHE A 130 32.95 -10.62 -15.40
N LEU A 131 31.93 -11.30 -15.92
CA LEU A 131 32.08 -12.44 -16.82
C LEU A 131 32.76 -12.05 -18.15
N LEU A 132 32.39 -10.92 -18.73
CA LEU A 132 33.02 -10.39 -19.94
C LEU A 132 34.51 -10.11 -19.72
N ASN A 133 34.86 -9.47 -18.60
CA ASN A 133 36.26 -9.20 -18.24
C ASN A 133 37.06 -10.50 -18.05
N LEU A 134 36.50 -11.48 -17.36
CA LEU A 134 37.13 -12.80 -17.21
C LEU A 134 37.33 -13.52 -18.55
N PHE A 135 36.35 -13.42 -19.46
CA PHE A 135 36.45 -14.02 -20.78
C PHE A 135 37.52 -13.34 -21.62
N TRP A 136 37.58 -12.01 -21.60
CA TRP A 136 38.61 -11.22 -22.28
C TRP A 136 40.00 -11.56 -21.77
N GLN A 137 40.20 -11.57 -20.44
CA GLN A 137 41.48 -11.95 -19.85
C GLN A 137 41.87 -13.38 -20.17
N ARG A 138 40.94 -14.34 -20.14
CA ARG A 138 41.25 -15.74 -20.52
C ARG A 138 41.58 -15.92 -22.00
N CYS A 139 40.89 -15.20 -22.90
CA CYS A 139 41.19 -15.21 -24.33
C CYS A 139 42.56 -14.57 -24.64
N ILE A 140 42.86 -13.42 -24.02
CA ILE A 140 44.15 -12.74 -24.16
C ILE A 140 45.26 -13.60 -23.54
N PHE A 141 45.07 -14.20 -22.36
CA PHE A 141 46.09 -15.03 -21.72
C PHE A 141 46.38 -16.32 -22.49
N LYS A 142 45.37 -16.94 -23.12
CA LYS A 142 45.58 -18.06 -24.06
C LYS A 142 46.43 -17.63 -25.26
N ARG A 143 46.15 -16.47 -25.85
CA ARG A 143 46.96 -15.90 -26.95
C ARG A 143 48.37 -15.51 -26.50
N TYR A 144 48.54 -14.95 -25.31
CA TYR A 144 49.82 -14.59 -24.72
C TYR A 144 50.69 -15.83 -24.46
N LYS A 145 50.09 -16.92 -23.94
CA LYS A 145 50.79 -18.20 -23.72
C LYS A 145 51.22 -18.88 -25.03
N LEU A 146 50.44 -18.75 -26.10
CA LEU A 146 50.78 -19.24 -27.45
C LEU A 146 51.90 -18.39 -28.11
N TYR A 147 51.96 -17.09 -27.81
CA TYR A 147 52.98 -16.16 -28.32
C TYR A 147 54.34 -16.28 -27.57
N LEU A 148 54.34 -16.66 -26.29
CA LEU A 148 55.56 -16.86 -25.49
C LEU A 148 56.24 -18.23 -25.67
N THR A 149 55.56 -19.24 -26.23
CA THR A 149 56.12 -20.57 -26.49
C THR A 149 57.35 -20.58 -27.42
N PRO A 150 57.41 -19.79 -28.52
CA PRO A 150 58.65 -19.65 -29.28
C PRO A 150 59.74 -18.82 -28.57
N ILE A 151 59.37 -17.82 -27.74
CA ILE A 151 60.33 -16.89 -27.10
C ILE A 151 61.08 -17.54 -25.93
N LYS A 152 60.43 -18.37 -25.09
CA LYS A 152 61.13 -19.12 -24.02
C LYS A 152 62.10 -20.17 -24.56
N LYS A 153 61.84 -20.71 -25.75
CA LYS A 153 62.75 -21.66 -26.42
C LYS A 153 64.03 -21.00 -26.92
N GLN A 154 63.98 -19.70 -27.24
CA GLN A 154 65.14 -18.89 -27.67
C GLN A 154 65.94 -18.32 -26.49
N MET A 155 65.30 -18.01 -25.34
CA MET A 155 66.02 -17.53 -24.15
C MET A 155 66.67 -18.64 -23.30
N SER A 156 66.23 -19.89 -23.40
CA SER A 156 66.91 -21.02 -22.73
C SER A 156 68.25 -21.41 -23.38
N GLY A 157 68.59 -20.82 -24.54
CA GLY A 157 69.84 -21.06 -25.26
C GLY A 157 70.83 -19.89 -25.27
N ARG A 158 70.54 -18.77 -24.60
CA ARG A 158 71.43 -17.59 -24.57
C ARG A 158 71.77 -17.19 -23.14
N SER A 159 72.90 -17.73 -22.69
CA SER A 159 73.69 -17.24 -21.57
C SER A 159 73.96 -15.74 -21.72
N MET A 160 73.81 -15.02 -20.59
CA MET A 160 74.43 -13.74 -20.22
C MET A 160 74.72 -12.72 -21.33
N ALA A 161 73.93 -11.65 -21.42
CA ALA A 161 74.42 -10.32 -21.81
C ALA A 161 73.44 -9.22 -21.39
N ASN A 162 73.95 -8.34 -20.55
CA ASN A 162 73.40 -7.11 -20.01
C ASN A 162 72.80 -6.15 -21.06
N ARG A 163 71.62 -5.55 -20.80
CA ARG A 163 71.37 -4.11 -21.09
C ARG A 163 70.14 -3.60 -20.32
N GLU A 164 70.44 -2.69 -19.40
CA GLU A 164 69.54 -1.78 -18.69
C GLU A 164 68.63 -0.93 -19.60
N THR A 165 67.50 -0.51 -19.02
CA THR A 165 66.78 0.78 -19.18
C THR A 165 66.39 1.17 -20.63
N THR A 166 65.13 1.38 -20.98
CA THR A 166 64.23 2.45 -20.51
C THR A 166 62.91 2.29 -21.26
N ASP A 167 61.85 2.91 -20.72
CA ASP A 167 60.68 3.39 -21.47
C ASP A 167 59.72 2.30 -22.01
N ILE A 168 58.47 2.18 -21.53
CA ILE A 168 57.45 3.23 -21.51
C ILE A 168 56.45 2.93 -20.39
N LYS A 169 56.32 3.91 -19.50
CA LYS A 169 55.19 4.15 -18.61
C LYS A 169 53.87 4.15 -19.38
N ASN A 170 52.83 3.66 -18.70
CA ASN A 170 51.43 4.06 -18.85
C ASN A 170 50.72 3.67 -20.15
N LYS A 171 49.72 2.78 -20.05
CA LYS A 171 48.28 3.12 -20.12
C LYS A 171 47.45 1.83 -20.14
N CYS A 172 47.11 1.33 -18.96
CA CYS A 172 45.84 0.62 -18.81
C CYS A 172 44.75 1.69 -18.73
N PRO A 173 43.77 1.72 -19.63
CA PRO A 173 42.38 1.81 -19.22
C PRO A 173 41.90 0.44 -18.68
#